data_AF-A0AAD9GZ58-F1
#
_entry.id   AF-A0AAD9GZ58-F1
#
_cell.length_a   1.000
_cell.length_b   1.000
_cell.length_c   1.000
_cell.angle_alpha   90.00
_cell.angle_beta   90.00
_cell.angle_gamma   90.00
#
_symmetry.space_group_name_H-M   'P 1'
#
loop_
_entity.id
_entity.type
_entity.pdbx_description
1 polymer ?
#
loop_
_entity_poly.entity_id
_entity_poly.type
_entity_poly.pdbx_seq_one_letter_code
_entity_poly.pdbx_strand_id
1 'polypeptide(L)'
;MAASQVIDSVLPSSSSNGSGDTVIAQYLATKVAWWATYPRIIIFTASTLSTYNPETFQCTNQWEIADIEAVELSPTQNQFILRLEKSRFRSAKLKFACAARDHLLSLLVRLRRQAQGKALLYRLVSTRRLHFRCIEKFANASHKLLYLQVTVSSVVFLNECGRQVQILPLIHLRTAAFSTEHGEGMVLSTAFHDRFFLCADRHECLNEIVAAASDVGVELYKESTHITALQLRLRNMQVLDRPSVIRFDVKKARSAEGNGDVAPGTDDGDGIKKAYKKIQLILQGDAIVEMHRSMRTVIARPYSALLAIIRPNWDPRTLVLEFKQEDTLVLDVDGRDQLVTLLLLVCREAGQHNVVLRSTGLNYCRFYHPHAADRAEKDDNIAGPSLETFLLRRITQTSIRPEDNAGKSRGSSAWSPRKRSNRSVSTPRASQGNNDTPRSAASGSSGRSGWLQRRINRDKRTAEPQHEPRISIDSGLSMNESVSITIAMEEFNGNLPLDELASSGPEQVEEVNNAMELVFEHLATLVDALRRYGDTTSSELITTLQALVRLYHHPDACFKNEMVWSPVLVSLCTYFLY
;
A
#
# COMPACT_ATOMS: atom_id res chain seq x y z
N MET A 1 -44.40 51.37 -46.60
CA MET A 1 -43.12 52.11 -46.58
C MET A 1 -42.44 51.73 -45.26
N ALA A 2 -41.57 50.72 -45.16
CA ALA A 2 -40.44 50.31 -46.00
C ALA A 2 -39.40 51.44 -46.14
N ALA A 3 -38.10 51.30 -45.87
CA ALA A 3 -37.25 50.12 -45.55
C ALA A 3 -36.23 50.51 -44.41
N SER A 4 -35.27 49.70 -43.94
CA SER A 4 -34.70 48.43 -44.40
C SER A 4 -34.18 47.56 -43.25
N GLN A 5 -34.16 46.24 -43.48
CA GLN A 5 -33.42 45.25 -42.69
C GLN A 5 -31.94 45.22 -43.10
N VAL A 6 -31.09 44.61 -42.25
CA VAL A 6 -29.94 43.81 -42.68
C VAL A 6 -29.99 42.51 -41.87
N ILE A 7 -29.84 41.37 -42.55
CA ILE A 7 -29.89 40.01 -42.01
C ILE A 7 -28.53 39.34 -42.25
N ASP A 8 -28.16 38.44 -41.33
CA ASP A 8 -27.12 37.40 -41.40
C ASP A 8 -25.74 37.70 -42.00
N SER A 9 -24.71 37.45 -41.18
CA SER A 9 -23.65 36.53 -41.62
C SER A 9 -23.21 35.62 -40.47
N VAL A 10 -23.55 34.34 -40.61
CA VAL A 10 -22.94 33.20 -39.90
C VAL A 10 -21.43 33.21 -40.12
N LEU A 11 -20.63 32.90 -39.09
CA LEU A 11 -19.29 32.28 -39.13
C LEU A 11 -18.68 32.27 -37.70
N PRO A 12 -17.79 31.33 -37.34
CA PRO A 12 -17.88 29.88 -37.55
C PRO A 12 -17.83 29.09 -36.23
N SER A 13 -18.31 27.86 -36.27
CA SER A 13 -17.89 26.81 -35.32
C SER A 13 -16.41 26.47 -35.52
N SER A 14 -15.52 27.26 -34.91
CA SER A 14 -14.11 26.92 -34.82
C SER A 14 -13.93 25.79 -33.79
N SER A 15 -13.60 24.60 -34.30
CA SER A 15 -13.06 23.51 -33.50
C SER A 15 -11.85 24.02 -32.70
N SER A 16 -11.94 24.01 -31.37
CA SER A 16 -10.85 24.42 -30.50
C SER A 16 -9.72 23.39 -30.57
N ASN A 17 -8.76 23.66 -31.43
CA ASN A 17 -7.55 22.86 -31.55
C ASN A 17 -6.81 22.75 -30.21
N GLY A 18 -6.62 21.51 -29.75
CA GLY A 18 -5.33 21.08 -29.22
C GLY A 18 -4.88 21.56 -27.84
N SER A 19 -5.65 22.39 -27.12
CA SER A 19 -5.46 22.54 -25.67
C SER A 19 -6.02 21.31 -24.95
N GLY A 20 -5.32 20.19 -25.05
CA GLY A 20 -5.70 18.93 -24.41
C GLY A 20 -5.79 19.11 -22.90
N ASP A 21 -7.01 19.15 -22.37
CA ASP A 21 -7.28 19.42 -20.96
C ASP A 21 -6.61 18.32 -20.11
N THR A 22 -5.56 18.68 -19.39
CA THR A 22 -4.59 17.70 -18.87
C THR A 22 -5.24 16.73 -17.91
N VAL A 23 -5.02 15.43 -18.10
CA VAL A 23 -5.52 14.39 -17.19
C VAL A 23 -4.90 14.58 -15.80
N ILE A 24 -5.76 14.82 -14.81
CA ILE A 24 -5.39 15.01 -13.41
C ILE A 24 -5.35 13.68 -12.66
N ALA A 25 -6.32 12.80 -12.94
CA ALA A 25 -6.38 11.47 -12.34
C ALA A 25 -7.20 10.49 -13.20
N GLN A 26 -6.92 9.21 -13.02
CA GLN A 26 -7.67 8.10 -13.60
C GLN A 26 -7.98 7.05 -12.54
N TYR A 27 -9.16 6.42 -12.63
CA TYR A 27 -9.64 5.43 -11.68
C TYR A 27 -10.33 4.28 -12.39
N LEU A 28 -10.06 3.04 -11.97
CA LEU A 28 -10.91 1.92 -12.34
C LEU A 28 -12.16 1.90 -11.45
N ALA A 29 -13.33 1.81 -12.08
CA ALA A 29 -14.63 1.82 -11.41
C ALA A 29 -15.61 0.88 -12.12
N THR A 30 -16.68 0.50 -11.44
CA THR A 30 -17.80 -0.25 -12.02
C THR A 30 -19.00 0.69 -12.12
N LYS A 31 -19.52 0.93 -13.32
CA LYS A 31 -20.79 1.67 -13.50
C LYS A 31 -21.93 0.72 -13.19
N VAL A 32 -22.82 1.14 -12.30
CA VAL A 32 -23.95 0.34 -11.81
C VAL A 32 -25.23 0.88 -12.45
N ALA A 33 -25.70 0.24 -13.52
CA ALA A 33 -27.00 0.51 -14.12
C ALA A 33 -28.06 -0.43 -13.53
N TRP A 34 -29.34 -0.15 -13.79
CA TRP A 34 -30.45 -1.00 -13.34
C TRP A 34 -30.50 -2.37 -14.03
N TRP A 35 -29.89 -2.50 -15.20
CA TRP A 35 -29.89 -3.71 -16.03
C TRP A 35 -28.53 -4.43 -16.09
N ALA A 36 -27.44 -3.79 -15.68
CA ALA A 36 -26.09 -4.37 -15.71
C ALA A 36 -25.10 -3.58 -14.85
N THR A 37 -24.05 -4.28 -14.42
CA THR A 37 -22.83 -3.69 -13.86
C THR A 37 -21.66 -3.98 -14.78
N TYR A 38 -20.88 -2.97 -15.15
CA TYR A 38 -19.75 -3.15 -16.07
C TYR A 38 -18.57 -2.22 -15.71
N PRO A 39 -17.32 -2.67 -15.94
CA PRO A 39 -16.13 -1.89 -15.62
C PRO A 39 -15.96 -0.69 -16.56
N ARG A 40 -15.44 0.42 -16.02
CA ARG A 40 -15.16 1.67 -16.72
C ARG A 40 -13.91 2.33 -16.12
N ILE A 41 -13.11 2.97 -16.96
CA ILE A 41 -12.05 3.88 -16.52
C ILE A 41 -12.68 5.27 -16.40
N ILE A 42 -12.69 5.85 -15.21
CA ILE A 42 -13.10 7.24 -14.97
C ILE A 42 -11.85 8.11 -15.08
N ILE A 43 -11.87 9.12 -15.93
CA ILE A 43 -10.80 10.10 -16.13
C ILE A 43 -11.30 11.49 -15.73
N PHE A 44 -10.48 12.22 -14.98
CA PHE A 44 -10.73 13.60 -14.58
C PHE A 44 -9.73 14.53 -15.27
N THR A 45 -10.23 15.60 -15.88
CA THR A 45 -9.47 16.76 -16.33
C THR A 45 -9.77 17.95 -15.42
N ALA A 46 -9.36 19.16 -15.79
CA ALA A 46 -9.72 20.37 -15.03
C ALA A 46 -11.21 20.74 -15.18
N SER A 47 -11.81 20.41 -16.33
CA SER A 47 -13.18 20.79 -16.70
C SER A 47 -14.17 19.64 -16.87
N THR A 48 -13.72 18.40 -17.08
CA THR A 48 -14.58 17.25 -17.43
C THR A 48 -14.33 15.98 -16.60
N LEU A 49 -15.39 15.18 -16.48
CA LEU A 49 -15.38 13.78 -16.02
C LEU A 49 -15.78 12.90 -17.21
N SER A 50 -14.89 12.01 -17.63
CA SER A 50 -15.11 11.09 -18.75
C SER A 50 -15.04 9.63 -18.32
N THR A 51 -15.78 8.75 -19.00
CA THR A 51 -15.83 7.30 -18.72
C THR A 51 -15.50 6.50 -19.97
N TYR A 52 -14.49 5.64 -19.89
CA TYR A 52 -13.99 4.84 -21.01
C TYR A 52 -14.26 3.35 -20.80
N ASN A 53 -14.43 2.60 -21.90
CA ASN A 53 -14.42 1.13 -21.85
C ASN A 53 -12.97 0.66 -21.59
N PRO A 54 -12.69 -0.17 -20.56
CA PRO A 54 -11.33 -0.67 -20.30
C PRO A 54 -10.77 -1.59 -21.39
N GLU A 55 -11.61 -2.23 -22.20
CA GLU A 55 -11.17 -3.14 -23.27
C GLU A 55 -10.80 -2.38 -24.54
N THR A 56 -11.66 -1.45 -24.98
CA THR A 56 -11.50 -0.74 -26.25
C THR A 56 -10.87 0.65 -26.12
N PHE A 57 -10.68 1.14 -24.89
CA PHE A 57 -10.24 2.51 -24.56
C PHE A 57 -11.06 3.63 -25.24
N GLN A 58 -12.29 3.33 -25.69
CA GLN A 58 -13.18 4.32 -26.28
C GLN A 58 -13.96 5.08 -25.19
N CYS A 59 -14.11 6.39 -25.37
CA CYS A 59 -14.92 7.22 -24.49
C CYS A 59 -16.41 6.86 -24.65
N THR A 60 -17.05 6.45 -23.56
CA THR A 60 -18.45 6.01 -23.55
C THR A 60 -19.41 7.12 -23.11
N ASN A 61 -18.99 8.02 -22.23
CA ASN A 61 -19.74 9.21 -21.81
C ASN A 61 -18.76 10.25 -21.27
N GLN A 62 -19.09 11.53 -21.42
CA GLN A 62 -18.35 12.67 -20.87
C GLN A 62 -19.35 13.69 -20.32
N TRP A 63 -19.02 14.32 -19.21
CA TRP A 63 -19.81 15.35 -18.54
C TRP A 63 -18.90 16.50 -18.12
N GLU A 64 -19.42 17.73 -18.13
CA GLU A 64 -18.69 18.83 -17.51
C GLU A 64 -18.73 18.70 -15.99
N ILE A 65 -17.65 19.10 -15.33
CA ILE A 65 -17.56 19.12 -13.87
C ILE A 65 -18.57 20.12 -13.29
N ALA A 66 -18.91 21.17 -14.05
CA ALA A 66 -19.95 22.15 -13.69
C ALA A 66 -21.35 21.50 -13.60
N ASP A 67 -21.70 20.61 -14.55
CA ASP A 67 -23.00 19.93 -14.65
C ASP A 67 -23.29 18.96 -13.49
N ILE A 68 -22.29 18.61 -12.69
CA ILE A 68 -22.49 17.74 -11.53
C ILE A 68 -23.11 18.60 -10.42
N GLU A 69 -24.37 18.35 -10.07
CA GLU A 69 -25.17 19.08 -9.07
C GLU A 69 -24.84 18.62 -7.64
N ALA A 70 -24.73 17.31 -7.41
CA ALA A 70 -24.44 16.76 -6.10
C ALA A 70 -23.76 15.38 -6.17
N VAL A 71 -23.14 15.00 -5.05
CA VAL A 71 -22.57 13.68 -4.79
C VAL A 71 -23.33 13.08 -3.61
N GLU A 72 -23.74 11.82 -3.71
CA GLU A 72 -24.31 11.05 -2.60
C GLU A 72 -23.45 9.82 -2.31
N LEU A 73 -23.06 9.63 -1.06
CA LEU A 73 -22.47 8.37 -0.63
C LEU A 73 -23.55 7.28 -0.59
N SER A 74 -23.25 6.11 -1.15
CA SER A 74 -24.13 4.96 -1.02
C SER A 74 -23.80 4.21 0.29
N PRO A 75 -24.80 3.62 0.99
CA PRO A 75 -24.53 2.76 2.15
C PRO A 75 -23.78 1.47 1.75
N THR A 76 -23.84 1.08 0.47
CA THR A 76 -23.02 -0.02 -0.06
C THR A 76 -21.57 0.43 -0.18
N GLN A 77 -20.65 -0.39 0.36
CA GLN A 77 -19.21 -0.09 0.36
C GLN A 77 -18.70 0.26 -1.04
N ASN A 78 -17.80 1.25 -1.10
CA ASN A 78 -17.14 1.76 -2.31
C ASN A 78 -18.10 2.36 -3.37
N GLN A 79 -19.41 2.45 -3.10
CA GLN A 79 -20.40 2.99 -4.04
C GLN A 79 -20.75 4.47 -3.76
N PHE A 80 -21.03 5.20 -4.83
CA PHE A 80 -21.46 6.60 -4.82
C PHE A 80 -22.40 6.90 -5.98
N ILE A 81 -23.17 7.98 -5.86
CA ILE A 81 -24.10 8.46 -6.88
C ILE A 81 -23.74 9.91 -7.23
N LEU A 82 -23.52 10.17 -8.51
CA LEU A 82 -23.48 11.53 -9.04
C LEU A 82 -24.88 11.94 -9.48
N ARG A 83 -25.36 13.07 -8.99
CA ARG A 83 -26.54 13.75 -9.51
C ARG A 83 -26.07 14.79 -10.51
N LEU A 84 -26.51 14.67 -11.76
CA LEU A 84 -26.31 15.69 -12.78
C LEU A 84 -27.46 16.69 -12.78
N GLU A 85 -27.14 17.94 -13.09
CA GLU A 85 -28.10 19.03 -13.23
C GLU A 85 -29.22 18.69 -14.23
N LYS A 86 -30.41 19.23 -13.98
CA LYS A 86 -31.60 18.98 -14.80
C LYS A 86 -31.54 19.71 -16.14
N SER A 87 -30.83 19.10 -17.10
CA SER A 87 -31.21 19.26 -18.51
C SER A 87 -32.70 18.89 -18.70
N ARG A 88 -33.33 19.42 -19.76
CA ARG A 88 -34.79 19.38 -19.98
C ARG A 88 -35.41 17.96 -20.03
N PHE A 89 -34.60 16.90 -20.02
CA PHE A 89 -35.03 15.51 -20.05
C PHE A 89 -34.39 14.67 -18.93
N ARG A 90 -35.01 14.73 -17.73
CA ARG A 90 -34.74 13.93 -16.51
C ARG A 90 -33.35 14.12 -15.87
N SER A 91 -33.31 14.38 -14.57
CA SER A 91 -32.06 14.36 -13.77
C SER A 91 -31.44 12.95 -13.79
N ALA A 92 -30.31 12.81 -14.47
CA ALA A 92 -29.57 11.56 -14.53
C ALA A 92 -28.83 11.32 -13.20
N LYS A 93 -29.20 10.24 -12.50
CA LYS A 93 -28.40 9.69 -11.40
C LYS A 93 -27.43 8.66 -11.98
N LEU A 94 -26.13 8.89 -11.84
CA LEU A 94 -25.08 7.95 -12.25
C LEU A 94 -24.53 7.25 -11.02
N LYS A 95 -24.72 5.94 -10.91
CA LYS A 95 -24.20 5.15 -9.80
C LYS A 95 -22.90 4.45 -10.22
N PHE A 96 -21.88 4.57 -9.39
CA PHE A 96 -20.56 3.95 -9.59
C PHE A 96 -20.10 3.24 -8.32
N ALA A 97 -19.20 2.26 -8.48
CA ALA A 97 -18.39 1.66 -7.44
C ALA A 97 -16.91 1.89 -7.77
N CYS A 98 -16.08 2.36 -6.84
CA CYS A 98 -14.65 2.54 -7.06
C CYS A 98 -13.86 2.20 -5.79
N ALA A 99 -12.78 1.43 -5.90
CA ALA A 99 -11.98 1.04 -4.74
C ALA A 99 -11.22 2.21 -4.08
N ALA A 100 -11.04 3.32 -4.80
CA ALA A 100 -10.49 4.58 -4.31
C ALA A 100 -11.56 5.69 -4.33
N ARG A 101 -12.81 5.34 -3.96
CA ARG A 101 -13.97 6.26 -3.93
C ARG A 101 -13.61 7.54 -3.18
N ASP A 102 -12.95 7.41 -2.06
CA ASP A 102 -12.72 8.49 -1.10
C ASP A 102 -11.73 9.54 -1.63
N HIS A 103 -10.71 9.10 -2.38
CA HIS A 103 -9.82 9.98 -3.14
C HIS A 103 -10.51 10.59 -4.36
N LEU A 104 -11.28 9.80 -5.11
CA LEU A 104 -12.04 10.23 -6.30
C LEU A 104 -13.03 11.34 -5.95
N LEU A 105 -13.83 11.17 -4.89
CA LEU A 105 -14.80 12.16 -4.45
C LEU A 105 -14.11 13.43 -3.91
N SER A 106 -13.03 13.27 -3.15
CA SER A 106 -12.22 14.41 -2.70
C SER A 106 -11.69 15.26 -3.87
N LEU A 107 -11.23 14.62 -4.95
CA LEU A 107 -10.82 15.30 -6.18
C LEU A 107 -12.00 15.96 -6.89
N LEU A 108 -13.11 15.23 -7.07
CA LEU A 108 -14.30 15.74 -7.74
C LEU A 108 -14.83 17.02 -7.07
N VAL A 109 -14.95 17.06 -5.74
CA VAL A 109 -15.48 18.25 -5.04
C VAL A 109 -14.52 19.44 -5.16
N ARG A 110 -13.19 19.21 -5.15
CA ARG A 110 -12.18 20.25 -5.45
C ARG A 110 -12.39 20.84 -6.85
N LEU A 111 -12.54 19.99 -7.86
CA LEU A 111 -12.76 20.40 -9.25
C LEU A 111 -14.11 21.09 -9.44
N ARG A 112 -15.19 20.61 -8.80
CA ARG A 112 -16.51 21.26 -8.82
C ARG A 112 -16.48 22.67 -8.25
N ARG A 113 -15.83 22.88 -7.10
CA ARG A 113 -15.63 24.23 -6.56
C ARG A 113 -14.76 25.10 -7.47
N GLN A 114 -13.83 24.52 -8.23
CA GLN A 114 -13.04 25.25 -9.23
C GLN A 114 -13.88 25.68 -10.44
N ALA A 115 -14.66 24.75 -11.03
CA ALA A 115 -15.54 25.02 -12.17
C ALA A 115 -16.63 26.06 -11.86
N GLN A 116 -17.20 26.04 -10.65
CA GLN A 116 -18.20 27.02 -10.18
C GLN A 116 -17.62 28.44 -9.90
N GLY A 117 -16.41 28.76 -10.36
CA GLY A 117 -15.76 30.06 -10.14
C GLY A 117 -15.29 30.33 -8.70
N LYS A 118 -15.62 29.46 -7.73
CA LYS A 118 -15.21 29.59 -6.32
C LYS A 118 -13.70 29.41 -6.11
N ALA A 119 -12.94 28.92 -7.10
CA ALA A 119 -11.48 28.84 -7.03
C ALA A 119 -10.77 30.20 -6.93
N LEU A 120 -11.27 31.26 -7.59
CA LEU A 120 -10.57 32.55 -7.61
C LEU A 120 -10.75 33.35 -6.30
N LEU A 121 -11.85 33.13 -5.57
CA LEU A 121 -12.09 33.74 -4.26
C LEU A 121 -11.11 33.24 -3.17
N TYR A 122 -10.54 32.03 -3.32
CA TYR A 122 -9.59 31.51 -2.33
C TYR A 122 -8.12 31.78 -2.63
N ARG A 123 -7.75 32.16 -3.86
CA ARG A 123 -6.34 32.50 -4.19
C ARG A 123 -6.03 34.00 -4.11
N LEU A 124 -6.98 34.91 -4.41
CA LEU A 124 -6.67 36.35 -4.49
C LEU A 124 -7.71 37.36 -3.97
N VAL A 125 -8.97 36.99 -3.68
CA VAL A 125 -9.99 37.99 -3.27
C VAL A 125 -10.82 37.54 -2.06
N SER A 126 -10.51 38.14 -0.91
CA SER A 126 -11.22 38.11 0.40
C SER A 126 -10.61 37.23 1.48
N THR A 127 -10.19 37.93 2.54
CA THR A 127 -9.69 37.44 3.83
C THR A 127 -10.70 36.60 4.61
N ARG A 128 -10.88 35.31 4.27
CA ARG A 128 -11.41 34.30 5.19
C ARG A 128 -10.35 33.25 5.52
N ARG A 129 -9.48 33.57 6.49
CA ARG A 129 -8.65 32.57 7.16
C ARG A 129 -9.55 31.72 8.06
N LEU A 130 -10.14 30.65 7.52
CA LEU A 130 -10.87 29.63 8.30
C LEU A 130 -9.88 28.71 9.07
N HIS A 131 -8.96 29.33 9.80
CA HIS A 131 -7.97 28.70 10.67
C HIS A 131 -8.45 28.84 12.11
N PHE A 132 -9.28 27.90 12.54
CA PHE A 132 -9.83 27.92 13.89
C PHE A 132 -8.73 27.56 14.89
N ARG A 133 -8.42 28.50 15.80
CA ARG A 133 -7.42 28.29 16.85
C ARG A 133 -8.00 27.36 17.90
N CYS A 134 -7.44 26.16 18.04
CA CYS A 134 -7.97 25.15 18.95
C CYS A 134 -6.89 24.53 19.84
N ILE A 135 -7.26 24.19 21.08
CA ILE A 135 -6.41 23.44 22.00
C ILE A 135 -6.94 22.01 22.07
N GLU A 136 -6.25 21.06 21.46
CA GLU A 136 -6.54 19.64 21.63
C GLU A 136 -6.17 19.22 23.07
N LYS A 137 -7.11 18.62 23.80
CA LYS A 137 -6.86 18.02 25.12
C LYS A 137 -6.74 16.51 24.97
N PHE A 138 -5.61 15.95 25.35
CA PHE A 138 -5.38 14.51 25.32
C PHE A 138 -5.82 13.84 26.63
N ALA A 139 -6.09 12.54 26.55
CA ALA A 139 -6.47 11.71 27.69
C ALA A 139 -5.47 11.77 28.88
N ASN A 140 -4.18 11.95 28.60
CA ASN A 140 -3.15 12.07 29.64
C ASN A 140 -3.05 13.49 30.26
N ALA A 141 -4.10 14.32 30.13
CA ALA A 141 -4.18 15.73 30.54
C ALA A 141 -3.18 16.69 29.86
N SER A 142 -2.24 16.21 29.05
CA SER A 142 -1.44 17.10 28.20
C SER A 142 -2.30 17.69 27.08
N HIS A 143 -1.84 18.79 26.50
CA HIS A 143 -2.57 19.51 25.47
C HIS A 143 -1.63 19.97 24.36
N LYS A 144 -2.19 20.35 23.22
CA LYS A 144 -1.45 20.93 22.09
C LYS A 144 -2.28 22.00 21.41
N LEU A 145 -1.67 23.14 21.16
CA LEU A 145 -2.25 24.18 20.31
C LEU A 145 -2.13 23.76 18.84
N LEU A 146 -3.23 23.87 18.12
CA LEU A 146 -3.38 23.55 16.71
C LEU A 146 -4.24 24.63 16.04
N TYR A 147 -4.10 24.77 14.73
CA TYR A 147 -5.08 25.47 13.91
C TYR A 147 -5.80 24.43 13.05
N LEU A 148 -7.12 24.38 13.13
CA LEU A 148 -7.95 23.56 12.24
C LEU A 148 -8.29 24.40 11.02
N GLN A 149 -7.77 23.98 9.87
CA GLN A 149 -8.13 24.53 8.57
C GLN A 149 -9.16 23.60 7.93
N VAL A 150 -10.40 24.09 7.80
CA VAL A 150 -11.46 23.34 7.08
C VAL A 150 -11.23 23.54 5.58
N THR A 151 -11.01 22.44 4.86
CA THR A 151 -10.85 22.45 3.40
C THR A 151 -12.08 21.83 2.73
N VAL A 152 -12.03 21.73 1.40
CA VAL A 152 -13.12 21.20 0.56
C VAL A 152 -13.54 19.77 0.95
N SER A 153 -12.59 18.93 1.35
CA SER A 153 -12.82 17.49 1.59
C SER A 153 -12.20 16.97 2.89
N SER A 154 -11.56 17.82 3.69
CA SER A 154 -10.83 17.40 4.89
C SER A 154 -10.70 18.51 5.93
N VAL A 155 -10.45 18.13 7.18
CA VAL A 155 -9.97 19.02 8.24
C VAL A 155 -8.46 18.85 8.35
N VAL A 156 -7.71 19.89 8.03
CA VAL A 156 -6.24 19.90 8.10
C VAL A 156 -5.81 20.50 9.44
N PHE A 157 -5.01 19.75 10.19
CA PHE A 157 -4.46 20.19 11.47
C PHE A 157 -3.08 20.80 11.25
N LEU A 158 -2.95 22.11 11.44
CA LEU A 158 -1.67 22.82 11.40
C LEU A 158 -1.10 22.99 12.82
N ASN A 159 0.22 23.02 12.94
CA ASN A 159 0.89 23.44 14.17
C ASN A 159 0.94 24.97 14.32
N GLU A 160 1.54 25.44 15.40
CA GLU A 160 1.75 26.86 15.70
C GLU A 160 2.53 27.61 14.61
N CYS A 161 3.36 26.92 13.84
CA CYS A 161 4.13 27.47 12.71
C CYS A 161 3.39 27.36 11.36
N GLY A 162 2.11 26.99 11.35
CA GLY A 162 1.33 26.77 10.12
C GLY A 162 1.70 25.50 9.33
N ARG A 163 2.59 24.64 9.84
CA ARG A 163 2.95 23.37 9.16
C ARG A 163 1.90 22.30 9.43
N GLN A 164 1.51 21.59 8.37
CA GLN A 164 0.60 20.44 8.45
C GLN A 164 1.14 19.33 9.38
N VAL A 165 0.30 18.90 10.32
CA VAL A 165 0.56 17.81 11.27
C VAL A 165 -0.21 16.56 10.88
N GLN A 166 -1.44 16.72 10.41
CA GLN A 166 -2.37 15.65 10.07
C GLN A 166 -3.46 16.18 9.13
N ILE A 167 -4.00 15.31 8.29
CA ILE A 167 -5.26 15.52 7.55
C ILE A 167 -6.29 14.53 8.11
N LEU A 168 -7.54 14.97 8.30
CA LEU A 168 -8.69 14.11 8.55
C LEU A 168 -9.71 14.30 7.40
N PRO A 169 -9.82 13.35 6.46
CA PRO A 169 -10.85 13.37 5.43
C PRO A 169 -12.26 13.42 6.05
N LEU A 170 -13.15 14.26 5.52
CA LEU A 170 -14.50 14.48 6.08
C LEU A 170 -15.39 13.24 5.99
N ILE A 171 -15.17 12.43 4.96
CA ILE A 171 -15.68 11.05 4.79
C ILE A 171 -15.40 10.10 5.96
N HIS A 172 -14.33 10.33 6.75
CA HIS A 172 -14.00 9.52 7.94
C HIS A 172 -14.56 10.13 9.23
N LEU A 173 -15.18 11.31 9.16
CA LEU A 173 -15.78 12.01 10.29
C LEU A 173 -17.21 11.52 10.46
N ARG A 174 -17.46 10.82 11.57
CA ARG A 174 -18.78 10.27 11.91
C ARG A 174 -19.65 11.28 12.67
N THR A 175 -19.03 12.07 13.55
CA THR A 175 -19.74 13.00 14.44
C THR A 175 -18.94 14.28 14.63
N ALA A 176 -19.65 15.41 14.58
CA ALA A 176 -19.16 16.73 14.94
C ALA A 176 -20.08 17.32 16.02
N ALA A 177 -19.62 17.35 17.27
CA ALA A 177 -20.47 17.63 18.42
C ALA A 177 -19.95 18.79 19.29
N PHE A 178 -20.88 19.55 19.87
CA PHE A 178 -20.59 20.50 20.94
C PHE A 178 -20.46 19.76 22.28
N SER A 179 -19.47 20.13 23.09
CA SER A 179 -19.42 19.69 24.49
C SER A 179 -20.48 20.43 25.29
N THR A 180 -21.32 19.70 26.02
CA THR A 180 -22.26 20.26 27.01
C THR A 180 -21.54 20.75 28.25
N GLU A 181 -20.53 20.01 28.69
CA GLU A 181 -19.73 20.26 29.90
C GLU A 181 -18.75 21.45 29.80
N HIS A 182 -18.52 22.00 28.60
CA HIS A 182 -17.55 23.09 28.41
C HIS A 182 -17.98 24.04 27.29
N GLY A 183 -18.09 25.35 27.59
CA GLY A 183 -18.60 26.37 26.67
C GLY A 183 -17.81 26.56 25.37
N GLU A 184 -16.50 26.27 25.39
CA GLU A 184 -15.63 26.22 24.18
C GLU A 184 -15.39 24.80 23.66
N GLY A 185 -15.94 23.77 24.30
CA GLY A 185 -15.63 22.38 23.96
C GLY A 185 -16.32 21.93 22.68
N MET A 186 -15.58 21.22 21.83
CA MET A 186 -16.09 20.49 20.67
C MET A 186 -15.40 19.14 20.50
N VAL A 187 -16.08 18.19 19.89
CA VAL A 187 -15.60 16.81 19.68
C VAL A 187 -15.75 16.43 18.22
N LEU A 188 -14.69 15.86 17.66
CA LEU A 188 -14.67 15.24 16.34
C LEU A 188 -14.41 13.74 16.51
N SER A 189 -15.36 12.91 16.07
CA SER A 189 -15.28 11.45 16.22
C SER A 189 -15.20 10.76 14.87
N THR A 190 -14.26 9.81 14.76
CA THR A 190 -14.19 8.84 13.66
C THR A 190 -14.87 7.54 14.10
N ALA A 191 -14.85 6.48 13.28
CA ALA A 191 -15.36 5.17 13.71
C ALA A 191 -14.56 4.52 14.85
N PHE A 192 -13.29 4.92 15.07
CA PHE A 192 -12.38 4.24 16.01
C PHE A 192 -11.86 5.13 17.15
N HIS A 193 -12.01 6.45 17.07
CA HIS A 193 -11.58 7.36 18.14
C HIS A 193 -12.37 8.67 18.20
N ASP A 194 -12.41 9.25 19.39
CA ASP A 194 -12.87 10.60 19.68
C ASP A 194 -11.69 11.57 19.85
N ARG A 195 -11.83 12.85 19.46
CA ARG A 195 -10.87 13.92 19.77
C ARG A 195 -11.59 15.13 20.32
N PHE A 196 -11.13 15.62 21.48
CA PHE A 196 -11.70 16.78 22.16
C PHE A 196 -10.83 18.02 21.99
N PHE A 197 -11.46 19.12 21.60
CA PHE A 197 -10.82 20.41 21.36
C PHE A 197 -11.53 21.50 22.15
N LEU A 198 -10.76 22.49 22.61
CA LEU A 198 -11.28 23.79 23.02
C LEU A 198 -11.13 24.77 21.87
N CYS A 199 -12.22 25.41 21.45
CA CYS A 199 -12.28 26.39 20.38
C CYS A 199 -13.24 27.51 20.79
N ALA A 200 -12.77 28.75 20.85
CA ALA A 200 -13.64 29.91 21.11
C ALA A 200 -14.74 30.00 20.04
N ASP A 201 -14.34 29.91 18.77
CA ASP A 201 -15.22 30.02 17.61
C ASP A 201 -15.89 28.67 17.24
N ARG A 202 -16.17 27.80 18.24
CA ARG A 202 -16.65 26.42 18.01
C ARG A 202 -17.88 26.34 17.10
N HIS A 203 -18.77 27.33 17.19
CA HIS A 203 -19.99 27.34 16.38
C HIS A 203 -19.66 27.54 14.90
N GLU A 204 -18.82 28.52 14.56
CA GLU A 204 -18.37 28.75 13.18
C GLU A 204 -17.52 27.58 12.67
N CYS A 205 -16.62 27.04 13.51
CA CYS A 205 -15.82 25.87 13.15
C CYS A 205 -16.68 24.65 12.80
N LEU A 206 -17.67 24.28 13.63
CA LEU A 206 -18.56 23.17 13.34
C LEU A 206 -19.55 23.47 12.21
N ASN A 207 -19.94 24.74 11.98
CA ASN A 207 -20.72 25.14 10.81
C ASN A 207 -19.97 24.83 9.52
N GLU A 208 -18.70 25.26 9.42
CA GLU A 208 -17.86 25.04 8.24
C GLU A 208 -17.55 23.56 8.01
N ILE A 209 -17.26 22.80 9.07
CA ILE A 209 -17.03 21.34 8.97
C ILE A 209 -18.28 20.62 8.42
N VAL A 210 -19.47 20.95 8.91
CA VAL A 210 -20.74 20.35 8.44
C VAL A 210 -21.07 20.77 7.01
N ALA A 211 -20.85 22.04 6.65
CA ALA A 211 -21.06 22.52 5.28
C ALA A 211 -20.09 21.83 4.29
N ALA A 212 -18.82 21.70 4.65
CA ALA A 212 -17.84 20.99 3.83
C ALA A 212 -18.14 19.48 3.73
N ALA A 213 -18.63 18.85 4.80
CA ALA A 213 -19.03 17.44 4.79
C ALA A 213 -20.21 17.22 3.83
N SER A 214 -21.23 18.09 3.89
CA SER A 214 -22.38 18.07 2.99
C SER A 214 -21.98 18.23 1.51
N ASP A 215 -21.03 19.11 1.19
CA ASP A 215 -20.48 19.28 -0.16
C ASP A 215 -19.82 18.01 -0.73
N VAL A 216 -19.28 17.14 0.14
CA VAL A 216 -18.68 15.83 -0.23
C VAL A 216 -19.73 14.71 -0.31
N GLY A 217 -20.98 14.96 0.10
CA GLY A 217 -22.03 13.95 0.19
C GLY A 217 -22.00 13.15 1.50
N VAL A 218 -21.35 13.67 2.54
CA VAL A 218 -21.35 13.12 3.90
C VAL A 218 -22.47 13.78 4.70
N GLU A 219 -23.48 13.00 5.10
CA GLU A 219 -24.53 13.46 6.02
C GLU A 219 -23.96 13.57 7.44
N LEU A 220 -23.61 14.80 7.84
CA LEU A 220 -23.06 15.10 9.16
C LEU A 220 -23.93 16.14 9.87
N TYR A 221 -24.39 15.80 11.07
CA TYR A 221 -25.24 16.67 11.89
C TYR A 221 -24.44 17.25 13.07
N LYS A 222 -24.87 18.41 13.58
CA LYS A 222 -24.31 19.00 14.80
C LYS A 222 -25.00 18.38 15.99
N GLU A 223 -24.24 17.60 16.76
CA GLU A 223 -24.74 16.93 17.95
C GLU A 223 -24.29 17.64 19.23
N SER A 224 -24.86 17.24 20.37
CA SER A 224 -24.36 17.58 21.70
C SER A 224 -23.79 16.33 22.37
N THR A 225 -22.67 16.47 23.07
CA THR A 225 -22.01 15.37 23.75
C THR A 225 -21.48 15.77 25.12
N HIS A 226 -21.54 14.84 26.07
CA HIS A 226 -20.94 15.00 27.39
C HIS A 226 -19.44 14.72 27.40
N ILE A 227 -18.85 14.28 26.28
CA ILE A 227 -17.43 13.91 26.18
C ILE A 227 -16.52 15.09 26.58
N THR A 228 -15.72 14.85 27.61
CA THR A 228 -14.64 15.74 28.08
C THR A 228 -13.29 15.05 28.02
N ALA A 229 -12.20 15.80 28.18
CA ALA A 229 -10.86 15.23 28.34
C ALA A 229 -10.74 14.19 29.48
N LEU A 230 -11.51 14.36 30.57
CA LEU A 230 -11.58 13.38 31.67
C LEU A 230 -12.30 12.11 31.23
N GLN A 231 -13.44 12.22 30.52
CA GLN A 231 -14.15 11.05 30.01
C GLN A 231 -13.33 10.30 28.94
N LEU A 232 -12.59 11.01 28.07
CA LEU A 232 -11.62 10.39 27.17
C LEU A 232 -10.53 9.61 27.93
N ARG A 233 -10.05 10.14 29.06
CA ARG A 233 -9.10 9.42 29.93
C ARG A 233 -9.71 8.15 30.50
N LEU A 234 -10.94 8.21 31.01
CA LEU A 234 -11.63 7.05 31.58
C LEU A 234 -11.90 5.98 30.53
N ARG A 235 -12.37 6.36 29.33
CA ARG A 235 -12.55 5.45 28.18
C ARG A 235 -11.23 4.79 27.78
N ASN A 236 -10.14 5.56 27.69
CA ASN A 236 -8.82 5.02 27.35
C ASN A 236 -8.29 4.04 28.41
N MET A 237 -8.51 4.32 29.70
CA MET A 237 -8.18 3.36 30.77
C MET A 237 -9.00 2.08 30.64
N GLN A 238 -10.33 2.17 30.49
CA GLN A 238 -11.22 1.02 30.32
C GLN A 238 -10.86 0.13 29.12
N VAL A 239 -10.32 0.71 28.04
CA VAL A 239 -9.78 -0.05 26.91
C VAL A 239 -8.47 -0.75 27.30
N LEU A 240 -7.53 -0.04 27.93
CA LEU A 240 -6.21 -0.58 28.28
C LEU A 240 -6.22 -1.61 29.43
N ASP A 241 -7.20 -1.54 30.34
CA ASP A 241 -7.39 -2.46 31.47
C ASP A 241 -7.90 -3.85 31.02
N ARG A 242 -8.36 -3.99 29.76
CA ARG A 242 -8.75 -5.29 29.18
C ARG A 242 -7.53 -6.22 29.03
N PRO A 243 -7.71 -7.55 29.21
CA PRO A 243 -6.63 -8.52 29.05
C PRO A 243 -6.02 -8.45 27.64
N SER A 244 -4.70 -8.23 27.59
CA SER A 244 -3.91 -8.24 26.37
C SER A 244 -3.25 -9.60 26.17
N VAL A 245 -3.40 -10.19 24.98
CA VAL A 245 -2.68 -11.39 24.56
C VAL A 245 -1.20 -11.07 24.39
N ILE A 246 -0.87 -10.00 23.66
CA ILE A 246 0.51 -9.59 23.40
C ILE A 246 0.60 -8.08 23.09
N ARG A 247 1.80 -7.51 23.27
CA ARG A 247 2.12 -6.11 22.96
C ARG A 247 3.37 -6.04 22.07
N PHE A 248 3.30 -5.26 21.00
CA PHE A 248 4.39 -4.99 20.07
C PHE A 248 4.74 -3.51 20.05
N ASP A 249 6.02 -3.17 20.16
CA ASP A 249 6.49 -1.81 19.91
C ASP A 249 6.73 -1.62 18.41
N VAL A 250 5.91 -0.78 17.76
CA VAL A 250 5.91 -0.61 16.30
C VAL A 250 6.01 0.86 15.91
N LYS A 251 6.38 1.11 14.65
CA LYS A 251 6.52 2.45 14.08
C LYS A 251 5.41 2.69 13.07
N LYS A 252 4.38 3.45 13.43
CA LYS A 252 3.32 3.85 12.50
C LYS A 252 3.85 4.89 11.51
N ALA A 253 3.67 4.67 10.21
CA ALA A 253 3.94 5.70 9.22
C ALA A 253 2.95 6.86 9.41
N ARG A 254 3.40 8.12 9.24
CA ARG A 254 2.45 9.22 9.07
C ARG A 254 1.88 9.11 7.66
N SER A 255 0.55 9.13 7.51
CA SER A 255 -0.05 9.38 6.20
C SER A 255 0.47 10.72 5.68
N ALA A 256 1.16 10.66 4.55
CA ALA A 256 1.76 11.79 3.86
C ALA A 256 0.98 12.10 2.56
N GLU A 257 -0.29 11.69 2.51
CA GLU A 257 -1.15 11.86 1.35
C GLU A 257 -1.82 13.23 1.40
N GLY A 258 -1.18 14.20 0.74
CA GLY A 258 -1.66 15.58 0.66
C GLY A 258 -0.75 16.47 -0.19
N ASN A 259 -0.87 16.34 -1.52
CA ASN A 259 -0.34 17.23 -2.59
C ASN A 259 1.16 17.63 -2.52
N GLY A 260 1.94 17.45 -3.59
CA GLY A 260 1.61 18.00 -4.91
C GLY A 260 1.94 19.50 -5.05
N ASP A 261 2.41 20.18 -4.00
CA ASP A 261 2.90 21.57 -4.02
C ASP A 261 4.20 21.69 -3.19
N VAL A 262 5.28 21.05 -3.64
CA VAL A 262 6.64 21.35 -3.18
C VAL A 262 7.30 22.22 -4.24
N ALA A 263 7.43 23.52 -3.94
CA ALA A 263 8.25 24.41 -4.76
C ALA A 263 9.71 23.91 -4.75
N PRO A 264 10.41 23.88 -5.90
CA PRO A 264 11.80 23.43 -5.95
C PRO A 264 12.69 24.47 -5.24
N GLY A 265 13.32 24.09 -4.13
CA GLY A 265 13.96 25.08 -3.27
C GLY A 265 14.70 24.56 -2.05
N THR A 266 15.52 23.52 -2.21
CA THR A 266 16.94 23.47 -1.80
C THR A 266 17.46 22.04 -1.92
N ASP A 267 18.57 21.87 -2.65
CA ASP A 267 19.34 20.63 -2.62
C ASP A 267 19.94 20.45 -1.23
N ASP A 268 19.55 19.37 -0.54
CA ASP A 268 20.39 18.74 0.46
C ASP A 268 20.16 17.23 0.42
N GLY A 269 21.21 16.49 0.04
CA GLY A 269 21.14 15.07 -0.28
C GLY A 269 21.09 14.17 0.96
N ASP A 270 19.93 14.06 1.58
CA ASP A 270 19.66 13.06 2.63
C ASP A 270 18.26 12.46 2.40
N GLY A 271 18.20 11.14 2.19
CA GLY A 271 17.03 10.46 1.66
C GLY A 271 15.77 10.71 2.51
N ILE A 272 14.61 10.88 1.85
CA ILE A 272 13.32 11.27 2.47
C ILE A 272 13.01 10.36 3.68
N LYS A 273 13.38 10.83 4.87
CA LYS A 273 13.21 10.10 6.13
C LYS A 273 11.73 10.02 6.48
N LYS A 274 11.08 8.94 6.02
CA LYS A 274 9.70 8.57 6.35
C LYS A 274 9.45 8.84 7.84
N ALA A 275 8.58 9.79 8.14
CA ALA A 275 8.45 10.34 9.49
C ALA A 275 7.59 9.44 10.39
N TYR A 276 8.15 8.33 10.86
CA TYR A 276 7.44 7.37 11.70
C TYR A 276 7.10 7.90 13.11
N LYS A 277 5.96 7.47 13.66
CA LYS A 277 5.53 7.69 15.05
C LYS A 277 5.62 6.36 15.80
N LYS A 278 6.43 6.29 16.86
CA LYS A 278 6.51 5.11 17.74
C LYS A 278 5.19 4.96 18.51
N ILE A 279 4.56 3.80 18.39
CA ILE A 279 3.35 3.40 19.09
C ILE A 279 3.55 1.98 19.66
N GLN A 280 2.65 1.56 20.54
CA GLN A 280 2.51 0.18 20.93
C GLN A 280 1.22 -0.37 20.33
N LEU A 281 1.30 -1.52 19.67
CA LEU A 281 0.17 -2.28 19.16
C LEU A 281 -0.13 -3.40 20.15
N ILE A 282 -1.33 -3.41 20.71
CA ILE A 282 -1.78 -4.35 21.74
C ILE A 282 -2.86 -5.22 21.12
N LEU A 283 -2.67 -6.54 21.11
CA LEU A 283 -3.71 -7.48 20.72
C LEU A 283 -4.53 -7.82 21.97
N GLN A 284 -5.79 -7.39 22.02
CA GLN A 284 -6.75 -7.76 23.07
C GLN A 284 -7.77 -8.76 22.50
N GLY A 285 -8.65 -9.32 23.34
CA GLY A 285 -9.55 -10.41 22.93
C GLY A 285 -10.49 -10.07 21.76
N ASP A 286 -11.01 -8.85 21.68
CA ASP A 286 -11.97 -8.41 20.65
C ASP A 286 -11.43 -7.32 19.69
N ALA A 287 -10.27 -6.73 19.99
CA ALA A 287 -9.74 -5.58 19.26
C ALA A 287 -8.20 -5.50 19.20
N ILE A 288 -7.72 -4.86 18.14
CA ILE A 288 -6.37 -4.32 18.02
C ILE A 288 -6.37 -2.91 18.61
N VAL A 289 -5.52 -2.65 19.61
CA VAL A 289 -5.40 -1.34 20.24
C VAL A 289 -4.07 -0.68 19.87
N GLU A 290 -4.15 0.46 19.18
CA GLU A 290 -3.03 1.39 18.97
C GLU A 290 -2.92 2.32 20.18
N MET A 291 -1.81 2.26 20.91
CA MET A 291 -1.51 3.14 22.04
C MET A 291 -0.26 3.99 21.74
N HIS A 292 -0.35 5.31 21.88
CA HIS A 292 0.85 6.15 21.88
C HIS A 292 1.62 5.98 23.20
N ARG A 293 2.96 5.96 23.16
CA ARG A 293 3.84 5.76 24.34
C ARG A 293 3.52 6.66 25.55
N SER A 294 2.94 7.85 25.33
CA SER A 294 2.55 8.78 26.39
C SER A 294 1.06 8.71 26.79
N MET A 295 0.34 7.65 26.39
CA MET A 295 -1.12 7.45 26.54
C MET A 295 -2.00 8.64 26.08
N ARG A 296 -1.47 9.50 25.19
CA ARG A 296 -2.21 10.67 24.64
C ARG A 296 -3.40 10.23 23.78
N THR A 297 -3.20 9.18 23.01
CA THR A 297 -4.16 8.61 22.06
C THR A 297 -4.16 7.10 22.22
N VAL A 298 -5.34 6.53 22.43
CA VAL A 298 -5.64 5.10 22.38
C VAL A 298 -6.72 4.95 21.30
N ILE A 299 -6.54 4.01 20.38
CA ILE A 299 -7.47 3.75 19.28
C ILE A 299 -7.73 2.25 19.27
N ALA A 300 -8.96 1.83 19.57
CA ALA A 300 -9.38 0.44 19.52
C ALA A 300 -10.09 0.13 18.19
N ARG A 301 -9.56 -0.81 17.43
CA ARG A 301 -10.15 -1.30 16.18
C ARG A 301 -10.59 -2.75 16.38
N PRO A 302 -11.89 -3.07 16.35
CA PRO A 302 -12.35 -4.44 16.56
C PRO A 302 -11.86 -5.34 15.41
N TYR A 303 -11.60 -6.62 15.66
CA TYR A 303 -11.17 -7.53 14.58
C TYR A 303 -12.22 -7.67 13.48
N SER A 304 -13.51 -7.52 13.82
CA SER A 304 -14.61 -7.48 12.85
C SER A 304 -14.57 -6.27 11.90
N ALA A 305 -13.69 -5.29 12.14
CA ALA A 305 -13.37 -4.22 11.22
C ALA A 305 -12.10 -4.46 10.40
N LEU A 306 -11.23 -5.43 10.75
CA LEU A 306 -10.07 -5.78 9.94
C LEU A 306 -10.53 -6.57 8.70
N LEU A 307 -10.12 -6.12 7.52
CA LEU A 307 -10.46 -6.74 6.23
C LEU A 307 -9.31 -7.59 5.72
N ALA A 308 -8.10 -7.03 5.70
CA ALA A 308 -6.92 -7.72 5.22
C ALA A 308 -5.66 -7.35 6.03
N ILE A 309 -4.76 -8.33 6.13
CA ILE A 309 -3.39 -8.15 6.57
C ILE A 309 -2.55 -8.19 5.30
N ILE A 310 -1.95 -7.06 4.94
CA ILE A 310 -1.09 -6.92 3.79
C ILE A 310 0.38 -7.04 4.21
N ARG A 311 1.06 -8.05 3.66
CA ARG A 311 2.49 -8.38 3.87
C ARG A 311 3.30 -8.08 2.60
N PRO A 312 3.93 -6.91 2.48
CA PRO A 312 4.71 -6.56 1.30
C PRO A 312 5.92 -7.46 1.07
N ASN A 313 6.20 -7.82 -0.19
CA ASN A 313 7.40 -8.58 -0.53
C ASN A 313 8.68 -7.70 -0.52
N TRP A 314 8.56 -6.42 -0.88
CA TRP A 314 9.68 -5.48 -1.06
C TRP A 314 10.30 -4.93 0.23
N ASP A 315 9.62 -5.05 1.39
CA ASP A 315 10.18 -4.67 2.69
C ASP A 315 9.75 -5.69 3.78
N PRO A 316 10.69 -6.45 4.36
CA PRO A 316 10.41 -7.45 5.38
C PRO A 316 9.92 -6.85 6.71
N ARG A 317 10.04 -5.54 6.91
CA ARG A 317 9.61 -4.83 8.13
C ARG A 317 8.25 -4.15 7.98
N THR A 318 7.89 -3.72 6.77
CA THR A 318 6.59 -3.05 6.56
C THR A 318 5.45 -4.06 6.67
N LEU A 319 4.39 -3.68 7.40
CA LEU A 319 3.10 -4.35 7.48
C LEU A 319 2.00 -3.31 7.21
N VAL A 320 0.95 -3.69 6.49
CA VAL A 320 -0.22 -2.83 6.30
C VAL A 320 -1.45 -3.58 6.77
N LEU A 321 -2.26 -2.95 7.62
CA LEU A 321 -3.55 -3.49 8.05
C LEU A 321 -4.68 -2.66 7.42
N GLU A 322 -5.54 -3.29 6.63
CA GLU A 322 -6.69 -2.66 6.00
C GLU A 322 -7.93 -2.87 6.86
N PHE A 323 -8.60 -1.78 7.24
CA PHE A 323 -9.86 -1.82 7.98
C PHE A 323 -11.05 -1.39 7.12
N LYS A 324 -12.27 -1.68 7.59
CA LYS A 324 -13.50 -1.11 7.06
C LYS A 324 -13.43 0.42 7.07
N GLN A 325 -14.08 1.05 6.09
CA GLN A 325 -14.10 2.51 5.89
C GLN A 325 -12.74 3.10 5.46
N GLU A 326 -11.98 2.36 4.63
CA GLU A 326 -10.74 2.82 3.98
C GLU A 326 -9.61 3.30 4.94
N ASP A 327 -9.71 3.04 6.26
CA ASP A 327 -8.63 3.28 7.23
C ASP A 327 -7.52 2.22 7.05
N THR A 328 -6.32 2.67 6.67
CA THR A 328 -5.14 1.82 6.51
C THR A 328 -4.07 2.14 7.54
N LEU A 329 -3.53 1.11 8.19
CA LEU A 329 -2.50 1.24 9.21
C LEU A 329 -1.19 0.65 8.69
N VAL A 330 -0.32 1.53 8.18
CA VAL A 330 1.04 1.20 7.73
C VAL A 330 2.02 1.24 8.91
N LEU A 331 2.70 0.14 9.15
CA LEU A 331 3.60 -0.10 10.29
C LEU A 331 4.99 -0.56 9.81
N ASP A 332 6.07 -0.05 10.40
CA ASP A 332 7.40 -0.68 10.40
C ASP A 332 7.54 -1.49 11.72
N VAL A 333 7.77 -2.79 11.58
CA VAL A 333 7.71 -3.80 12.65
C VAL A 333 8.99 -4.64 12.63
N ASP A 334 9.73 -4.63 13.74
CA ASP A 334 10.77 -5.62 14.01
C ASP A 334 10.08 -6.96 14.32
N GLY A 335 10.30 -7.98 13.47
CA GLY A 335 9.61 -9.27 13.59
C GLY A 335 8.20 -9.32 12.96
N ARG A 336 7.97 -8.58 11.86
CA ARG A 336 6.70 -8.53 11.10
C ARG A 336 5.94 -9.85 11.06
N ASP A 337 6.59 -10.93 10.63
CA ASP A 337 5.90 -12.20 10.37
C ASP A 337 5.41 -12.88 11.67
N GLN A 338 6.07 -12.62 12.82
CA GLN A 338 5.57 -13.05 14.14
C GLN A 338 4.28 -12.32 14.50
N LEU A 339 4.21 -11.00 14.24
CA LEU A 339 2.98 -10.21 14.41
C LEU A 339 1.87 -10.70 13.47
N VAL A 340 2.18 -11.03 12.21
CA VAL A 340 1.20 -11.58 11.26
C VAL A 340 0.60 -12.89 11.78
N THR A 341 1.44 -13.86 12.18
CA THR A 341 0.98 -15.15 12.70
C THR A 341 0.11 -14.98 13.94
N LEU A 342 0.56 -14.18 14.92
CA LEU A 342 -0.20 -13.95 16.15
C LEU A 342 -1.49 -13.18 15.91
N LEU A 343 -1.49 -12.20 14.99
CA LEU A 343 -2.70 -11.46 14.62
C LEU A 343 -3.73 -12.37 13.96
N LEU A 344 -3.31 -13.26 13.04
CA LEU A 344 -4.21 -14.24 12.40
C LEU A 344 -4.79 -15.24 13.41
N LEU A 345 -3.98 -15.70 14.37
CA LEU A 345 -4.45 -16.58 15.45
C LEU A 345 -5.51 -15.87 16.31
N VAL A 346 -5.23 -14.66 16.81
CA VAL A 346 -6.19 -13.91 17.64
C VAL A 346 -7.45 -13.53 16.86
N CYS A 347 -7.36 -13.22 15.56
CA CYS A 347 -8.54 -13.01 14.72
C CYS A 347 -9.42 -14.27 14.64
N ARG A 348 -8.82 -15.46 14.51
CA ARG A 348 -9.55 -16.74 14.48
C ARG A 348 -10.21 -17.07 15.82
N GLU A 349 -9.50 -16.87 16.93
CA GLU A 349 -10.06 -17.01 18.29
C GLU A 349 -11.23 -16.03 18.52
N ALA A 350 -11.17 -14.82 17.95
CA ALA A 350 -12.25 -13.83 17.96
C ALA A 350 -13.37 -14.11 16.92
N GLY A 351 -13.41 -15.31 16.33
CA GLY A 351 -14.42 -15.74 15.33
C GLY A 351 -14.31 -15.03 13.97
N GLN A 352 -13.22 -14.29 13.70
CA GLN A 352 -13.01 -13.54 12.46
C GLN A 352 -12.18 -14.36 11.46
N HIS A 353 -12.77 -15.44 10.95
CA HIS A 353 -12.14 -16.33 9.96
C HIS A 353 -11.90 -15.67 8.59
N ASN A 354 -12.60 -14.57 8.30
CA ASN A 354 -12.60 -13.89 7.00
C ASN A 354 -11.43 -12.91 6.80
N VAL A 355 -10.53 -12.75 7.77
CA VAL A 355 -9.35 -11.87 7.65
C VAL A 355 -8.33 -12.51 6.72
N VAL A 356 -8.16 -11.93 5.52
CA VAL A 356 -7.27 -12.46 4.49
C VAL A 356 -5.84 -11.94 4.69
N LEU A 357 -4.85 -12.85 4.69
CA LEU A 357 -3.45 -12.50 4.51
C LEU A 357 -3.17 -12.33 3.01
N ARG A 358 -2.93 -11.10 2.57
CA ARG A 358 -2.49 -10.77 1.21
C ARG A 358 -1.00 -10.51 1.23
N SER A 359 -0.24 -11.10 0.32
CA SER A 359 1.07 -10.51 0.00
C SER A 359 0.84 -9.29 -0.88
N THR A 360 1.62 -8.20 -0.71
CA THR A 360 1.92 -7.40 -1.92
C THR A 360 2.98 -8.17 -2.70
N GLY A 361 2.56 -9.21 -3.41
CA GLY A 361 3.01 -9.28 -4.79
C GLY A 361 2.66 -7.92 -5.39
N LEU A 362 3.61 -7.30 -6.09
CA LEU A 362 3.32 -6.01 -6.72
C LEU A 362 2.11 -6.20 -7.63
N ASN A 363 1.04 -5.45 -7.39
CA ASN A 363 0.15 -5.01 -8.45
C ASN A 363 0.90 -3.96 -9.30
N TYR A 364 2.12 -4.23 -9.78
CA TYR A 364 2.23 -4.75 -11.14
C TYR A 364 0.98 -5.51 -11.62
N CYS A 365 -0.03 -4.70 -11.94
CA CYS A 365 -0.60 -4.74 -13.27
C CYS A 365 0.51 -4.47 -14.31
N ARG A 366 1.53 -5.34 -14.37
CA ARG A 366 2.00 -5.85 -15.65
C ARG A 366 0.78 -6.58 -16.18
N PHE A 367 -0.11 -5.82 -16.82
CA PHE A 367 -0.93 -6.38 -17.86
C PHE A 367 0.07 -6.95 -18.87
N TYR A 368 0.41 -8.23 -18.72
CA TYR A 368 0.92 -8.99 -19.84
C TYR A 368 -0.23 -9.02 -20.83
N HIS A 369 -0.20 -8.07 -21.77
CA HIS A 369 -0.80 -8.34 -23.06
C HIS A 369 -0.16 -9.66 -23.54
N PRO A 370 -0.95 -10.69 -23.89
CA PRO A 370 -0.54 -11.51 -25.01
C PRO A 370 -0.38 -10.52 -26.18
N HIS A 371 0.86 -10.26 -26.59
CA HIS A 371 1.08 -9.49 -27.81
C HIS A 371 0.44 -10.29 -28.95
N ALA A 372 -0.49 -9.67 -29.66
CA ALA A 372 -1.12 -10.24 -30.84
C ALA A 372 -0.10 -10.28 -32.01
N ALA A 373 0.75 -11.30 -31.99
CA ALA A 373 1.59 -11.81 -33.09
C ALA A 373 2.12 -13.19 -32.63
N ASP A 374 1.86 -14.31 -33.29
CA ASP A 374 1.39 -14.51 -34.66
C ASP A 374 0.40 -15.66 -34.80
N ARG A 375 -0.58 -15.50 -35.71
CA ARG A 375 -1.42 -16.54 -36.35
C ARG A 375 -2.30 -17.41 -35.44
N ALA A 376 -3.44 -16.83 -35.02
CA ALA A 376 -4.68 -17.58 -34.82
C ALA A 376 -5.81 -16.90 -35.63
N GLU A 377 -5.95 -17.27 -36.90
CA GLU A 377 -7.18 -16.96 -37.63
C GLU A 377 -8.27 -17.92 -37.15
N LYS A 378 -9.28 -17.39 -36.45
CA LYS A 378 -10.43 -18.09 -35.86
C LYS A 378 -10.09 -19.08 -34.74
N ASP A 379 -10.34 -18.67 -33.51
CA ASP A 379 -11.45 -19.25 -32.73
C ASP A 379 -11.77 -18.38 -31.50
N ASP A 380 -13.06 -18.35 -31.12
CA ASP A 380 -13.56 -17.57 -29.99
C ASP A 380 -13.41 -18.33 -28.66
N ASN A 381 -13.23 -17.60 -27.55
CA ASN A 381 -13.38 -18.06 -26.15
C ASN A 381 -12.38 -19.12 -25.58
N ILE A 382 -11.06 -18.94 -25.74
CA ILE A 382 -10.04 -19.76 -25.04
C ILE A 382 -9.04 -18.91 -24.22
N ALA A 383 -9.54 -17.94 -23.45
CA ALA A 383 -8.68 -17.08 -22.62
C ALA A 383 -8.11 -17.79 -21.37
N GLY A 384 -8.91 -18.62 -20.68
CA GLY A 384 -8.48 -19.35 -19.46
C GLY A 384 -7.40 -20.41 -19.74
N PRO A 385 -7.67 -21.41 -20.60
CA PRO A 385 -6.71 -22.49 -20.89
C PRO A 385 -5.39 -21.98 -21.50
N SER A 386 -5.42 -20.83 -22.18
CA SER A 386 -4.21 -20.20 -22.74
C SER A 386 -3.28 -19.62 -21.66
N LEU A 387 -3.81 -19.13 -20.54
CA LEU A 387 -3.02 -18.57 -19.44
C LEU A 387 -2.32 -19.67 -18.63
N GLU A 388 -3.01 -20.77 -18.35
CA GLU A 388 -2.42 -21.92 -17.66
C GLU A 388 -1.27 -22.53 -18.46
N THR A 389 -1.53 -22.87 -19.72
CA THR A 389 -0.52 -23.38 -20.67
C THR A 389 0.67 -22.41 -20.80
N PHE A 390 0.43 -21.10 -20.83
CA PHE A 390 1.49 -20.09 -20.85
C PHE A 390 2.36 -20.11 -19.57
N LEU A 391 1.76 -20.24 -18.39
CA LEU A 391 2.48 -20.26 -17.11
C LEU A 391 3.26 -21.58 -16.92
N LEU A 392 2.70 -22.70 -17.36
CA LEU A 392 3.40 -24.00 -17.38
C LEU A 392 4.61 -23.97 -18.32
N ARG A 393 4.44 -23.45 -19.55
CA ARG A 393 5.55 -23.22 -20.50
C ARG A 393 6.62 -22.30 -19.94
N ARG A 394 6.24 -21.25 -19.20
CA ARG A 394 7.18 -20.36 -18.49
C ARG A 394 8.06 -21.13 -17.49
N ILE A 395 7.50 -22.08 -16.74
CA ILE A 395 8.29 -22.93 -15.83
C ILE A 395 9.20 -23.88 -16.63
N THR A 396 8.68 -24.58 -17.63
CA THR A 396 9.46 -25.58 -18.39
C THR A 396 10.62 -24.96 -19.19
N GLN A 397 10.43 -23.76 -19.74
CA GLN A 397 11.47 -23.01 -20.44
C GLN A 397 12.64 -22.58 -19.55
N THR A 398 12.48 -22.53 -18.22
CA THR A 398 13.60 -22.18 -17.32
C THR A 398 14.72 -23.23 -17.27
N SER A 399 14.47 -24.44 -17.78
CA SER A 399 15.45 -25.53 -17.90
C SER A 399 16.39 -25.40 -19.12
N ILE A 400 15.98 -24.64 -20.14
CA ILE A 400 16.67 -24.59 -21.43
C ILE A 400 17.95 -23.76 -21.29
N ARG A 401 19.07 -24.44 -21.01
CA ARG A 401 20.39 -23.82 -21.09
C ARG A 401 20.70 -23.45 -22.55
N PRO A 402 21.15 -22.22 -22.84
CA PRO A 402 21.48 -21.79 -24.21
C PRO A 402 22.82 -22.35 -24.74
N GLU A 403 23.29 -23.51 -24.28
CA GLU A 403 24.65 -24.01 -24.55
C GLU A 403 24.81 -24.74 -25.90
N ASP A 404 23.72 -25.19 -26.56
CA ASP A 404 23.82 -26.00 -27.79
C ASP A 404 23.74 -25.22 -29.11
N ASN A 405 23.55 -23.88 -29.09
CA ASN A 405 23.36 -23.07 -30.30
C ASN A 405 24.22 -21.80 -30.36
N ALA A 406 25.54 -21.94 -30.24
CA ALA A 406 26.47 -20.87 -30.63
C ALA A 406 27.82 -21.37 -31.15
N GLY A 407 28.01 -21.30 -32.47
CA GLY A 407 29.35 -21.35 -33.06
C GLY A 407 30.17 -20.12 -32.66
N LYS A 408 31.33 -20.33 -32.02
CA LYS A 408 32.46 -19.38 -31.88
C LYS A 408 32.10 -17.89 -31.72
N SER A 409 31.83 -17.47 -30.49
CA SER A 409 32.25 -16.14 -30.03
C SER A 409 33.02 -16.24 -28.71
N ARG A 410 34.16 -15.55 -28.61
CA ARG A 410 35.03 -15.57 -27.42
C ARG A 410 34.66 -14.42 -26.50
N GLY A 411 34.02 -14.71 -25.38
CA GLY A 411 33.87 -13.81 -24.23
C GLY A 411 34.16 -14.59 -22.94
N SER A 412 35.26 -14.27 -22.25
CA SER A 412 35.71 -15.06 -21.10
C SER A 412 34.96 -14.72 -19.81
N SER A 413 34.18 -15.67 -19.28
CA SER A 413 33.77 -15.65 -17.88
C SER A 413 34.94 -16.05 -16.98
N ALA A 414 35.29 -15.19 -16.04
CA ALA A 414 36.26 -15.49 -14.99
C ALA A 414 35.59 -16.23 -13.82
N TRP A 415 36.40 -16.67 -12.84
CA TRP A 415 36.04 -17.35 -11.58
C TRP A 415 35.93 -18.88 -11.60
N SER A 416 37.09 -19.53 -11.71
CA SER A 416 37.35 -20.86 -11.15
C SER A 416 38.13 -20.75 -9.82
N PRO A 417 37.77 -21.46 -8.74
CA PRO A 417 38.40 -21.30 -7.42
C PRO A 417 39.78 -21.98 -7.32
N ARG A 418 40.86 -21.21 -7.09
CA ARG A 418 42.20 -21.76 -6.81
C ARG A 418 42.33 -22.22 -5.36
N LYS A 419 42.59 -23.51 -5.16
CA LYS A 419 43.15 -24.07 -3.91
C LYS A 419 44.45 -23.35 -3.54
N ARG A 420 44.64 -23.01 -2.26
CA ARG A 420 45.96 -22.62 -1.71
C ARG A 420 46.52 -23.73 -0.84
N SER A 421 47.76 -24.12 -1.12
CA SER A 421 48.55 -25.07 -0.33
C SER A 421 49.43 -24.32 0.68
N ASN A 422 49.75 -24.98 1.80
CA ASN A 422 50.69 -24.49 2.81
C ASN A 422 52.15 -24.57 2.33
N ARG A 423 52.96 -23.54 2.60
CA ARG A 423 54.19 -23.71 3.40
C ARG A 423 54.81 -22.39 3.87
N SER A 424 55.54 -22.51 4.97
CA SER A 424 56.30 -21.50 5.73
C SER A 424 57.66 -21.14 5.11
N VAL A 425 58.28 -20.03 5.57
CA VAL A 425 59.65 -19.97 6.19
C VAL A 425 60.12 -18.51 6.52
N SER A 426 60.69 -18.35 7.73
CA SER A 426 61.60 -17.30 8.31
C SER A 426 61.54 -15.79 8.00
N THR A 427 61.18 -14.97 9.02
CA THR A 427 62.02 -14.02 9.84
C THR A 427 63.29 -13.32 9.27
N PRO A 428 63.91 -12.30 9.96
CA PRO A 428 63.35 -11.04 10.52
C PRO A 428 64.30 -9.80 10.39
N ARG A 429 63.81 -8.57 10.66
CA ARG A 429 64.52 -7.38 11.26
C ARG A 429 63.58 -6.15 11.22
N ALA A 430 63.69 -5.07 11.99
CA ALA A 430 64.20 -4.72 13.33
C ALA A 430 64.24 -3.17 13.44
N SER A 431 64.42 -2.62 14.65
CA SER A 431 64.63 -1.18 14.98
C SER A 431 63.42 -0.25 14.76
N GLN A 432 63.18 0.87 15.45
CA GLN A 432 63.62 1.60 16.67
C GLN A 432 62.74 2.89 16.61
N GLY A 433 62.37 3.61 17.66
CA GLY A 433 62.49 3.46 19.11
C GLY A 433 62.00 4.76 19.81
N ASN A 434 61.82 4.71 21.14
CA ASN A 434 61.94 5.80 22.13
C ASN A 434 61.10 7.10 21.94
N ASN A 435 60.17 7.42 22.85
CA ASN A 435 60.36 8.25 24.08
C ASN A 435 59.63 9.63 23.89
N ASP A 436 59.18 10.41 24.89
CA ASP A 436 59.39 10.40 26.35
C ASP A 436 58.11 10.74 27.15
N THR A 437 58.14 10.47 28.45
CA THR A 437 57.22 10.99 29.51
C THR A 437 57.98 12.08 30.30
N PRO A 438 57.39 12.96 31.19
CA PRO A 438 56.83 12.47 32.47
C PRO A 438 55.87 13.37 33.32
N ARG A 439 55.24 12.70 34.33
CA ARG A 439 54.94 13.21 35.71
C ARG A 439 53.89 14.34 35.88
N SER A 440 53.19 14.47 37.01
CA SER A 440 53.33 13.88 38.37
C SER A 440 52.03 13.88 39.20
N ALA A 441 51.85 12.86 40.07
CA ALA A 441 51.29 12.87 41.46
C ALA A 441 49.90 13.50 41.76
N ALA A 442 49.11 13.14 42.78
CA ALA A 442 48.91 12.01 43.72
C ALA A 442 47.50 12.26 44.35
N SER A 443 46.72 11.39 45.02
CA SER A 443 46.93 10.28 45.97
C SER A 443 45.71 9.30 45.90
N GLY A 444 45.80 8.02 46.27
CA GLY A 444 45.40 7.46 47.59
C GLY A 444 43.88 7.50 47.84
N SER A 445 43.13 6.40 48.09
CA SER A 445 43.47 5.02 48.50
C SER A 445 42.32 4.01 48.22
N SER A 446 42.67 2.71 48.08
CA SER A 446 41.88 1.47 48.31
C SER A 446 40.33 1.48 48.33
N GLY A 447 39.62 0.58 47.63
CA GLY A 447 40.08 -0.58 46.82
C GLY A 447 38.92 -1.46 46.29
N ARG A 448 39.28 -2.62 45.70
CA ARG A 448 38.48 -3.84 45.38
C ARG A 448 36.94 -3.74 45.55
N SER A 449 36.05 -4.09 44.61
CA SER A 449 36.08 -4.66 43.23
C SER A 449 34.60 -4.79 42.77
N GLY A 450 34.18 -5.04 41.52
CA GLY A 450 34.85 -5.32 40.25
C GLY A 450 34.02 -6.36 39.43
N TRP A 451 34.13 -6.38 38.09
CA TRP A 451 33.31 -7.20 37.13
C TRP A 451 31.82 -6.77 37.05
N LEU A 452 31.15 -6.55 35.91
CA LEU A 452 31.48 -6.64 34.47
C LEU A 452 30.78 -5.46 33.74
N GLN A 453 31.50 -4.67 32.95
CA GLN A 453 30.89 -3.70 32.04
C GLN A 453 31.47 -3.87 30.63
N ARG A 454 30.87 -4.79 29.85
CA ARG A 454 31.26 -4.99 28.44
C ARG A 454 30.80 -3.79 27.62
N ARG A 455 31.73 -2.89 27.31
CA ARG A 455 31.66 -2.07 26.10
C ARG A 455 31.58 -3.02 24.91
N ILE A 456 30.46 -3.03 24.18
CA ILE A 456 30.42 -3.61 22.85
C ILE A 456 30.97 -2.53 21.91
N ASN A 457 32.17 -2.78 21.38
CA ASN A 457 32.80 -1.87 20.44
C ASN A 457 32.01 -1.88 19.12
N ARG A 458 31.66 -0.68 18.67
CA ARG A 458 30.94 -0.41 17.43
C ARG A 458 31.95 -0.35 16.29
N ASP A 459 32.26 -1.49 15.69
CA ASP A 459 32.98 -1.57 14.41
C ASP A 459 32.71 -2.91 13.70
N LYS A 460 31.63 -2.95 12.92
CA LYS A 460 31.52 -3.90 11.79
C LYS A 460 31.48 -3.07 10.53
N ARG A 461 32.56 -3.14 9.74
CA ARG A 461 32.56 -2.67 8.35
C ARG A 461 31.66 -3.58 7.53
N THR A 462 30.41 -3.18 7.31
CA THR A 462 29.63 -3.69 6.18
C THR A 462 30.29 -3.21 4.90
N ALA A 463 30.70 -4.14 4.04
CA ALA A 463 31.03 -3.80 2.65
C ALA A 463 29.73 -3.44 1.94
N GLU A 464 29.68 -2.26 1.30
CA GLU A 464 28.56 -1.87 0.45
C GLU A 464 28.54 -2.76 -0.79
N PRO A 465 27.38 -3.36 -1.16
CA PRO A 465 27.24 -3.98 -2.47
C PRO A 465 27.15 -2.88 -3.52
N GLN A 466 28.22 -2.70 -4.30
CA GLN A 466 28.19 -1.81 -5.47
C GLN A 466 27.02 -2.20 -6.38
N HIS A 467 26.03 -1.32 -6.48
CA HIS A 467 24.96 -1.46 -7.46
C HIS A 467 25.50 -0.98 -8.82
N GLU A 468 25.73 -1.93 -9.74
CA GLU A 468 25.90 -1.57 -11.15
C GLU A 468 24.57 -0.98 -11.68
N PRO A 469 24.60 0.20 -12.30
CA PRO A 469 23.41 0.74 -12.96
C PRO A 469 23.13 -0.09 -14.23
N ARG A 470 22.10 -0.94 -14.19
CA ARG A 470 21.64 -1.68 -15.38
C ARG A 470 21.02 -0.71 -16.41
N ILE A 471 21.86 -0.28 -17.34
CA ILE A 471 21.45 0.29 -18.62
C ILE A 471 21.07 -0.85 -19.55
N SER A 472 19.85 -0.85 -20.10
CA SER A 472 19.51 -1.32 -21.46
C SER A 472 17.99 -1.43 -21.62
N ILE A 473 17.36 -0.39 -22.16
CA ILE A 473 16.06 -0.50 -22.86
C ILE A 473 16.28 -0.73 -24.38
N ASP A 474 17.53 -0.60 -24.86
CA ASP A 474 17.86 -0.46 -26.29
C ASP A 474 18.30 -1.76 -27.00
N SER A 475 18.19 -2.95 -26.38
CA SER A 475 18.70 -4.20 -26.98
C SER A 475 17.77 -4.85 -28.00
N GLY A 476 16.47 -4.51 -28.02
CA GLY A 476 15.48 -5.08 -28.94
C GLY A 476 15.20 -6.59 -28.78
N LEU A 477 15.82 -7.25 -27.79
CA LEU A 477 15.61 -8.67 -27.50
C LEU A 477 14.33 -8.87 -26.67
N SER A 478 13.57 -9.91 -27.00
CA SER A 478 12.37 -10.31 -26.28
C SER A 478 12.67 -10.58 -24.80
N MET A 479 11.91 -9.99 -23.87
CA MET A 479 12.10 -10.20 -22.43
C MET A 479 11.78 -11.63 -21.93
N ASN A 480 11.50 -12.58 -22.82
CA ASN A 480 11.09 -13.94 -22.47
C ASN A 480 12.24 -14.96 -22.33
N GLU A 481 13.45 -14.68 -22.82
CA GLU A 481 14.48 -15.73 -22.99
C GLU A 481 15.28 -16.12 -21.72
N SER A 482 15.06 -15.46 -20.57
CA SER A 482 15.71 -15.89 -19.31
C SER A 482 14.95 -15.44 -18.05
N VAL A 483 13.77 -16.00 -17.82
CA VAL A 483 13.03 -15.84 -16.57
C VAL A 483 13.53 -16.89 -15.57
N SER A 484 13.90 -16.49 -14.35
CA SER A 484 14.32 -17.45 -13.32
C SER A 484 13.13 -18.28 -12.84
N ILE A 485 13.35 -19.56 -12.50
CA ILE A 485 12.30 -20.48 -12.01
C ILE A 485 11.52 -19.90 -10.82
N THR A 486 12.15 -19.14 -9.92
CA THR A 486 11.50 -18.43 -8.82
C THR A 486 10.42 -17.45 -9.30
N ILE A 487 10.71 -16.65 -10.33
CA ILE A 487 9.75 -15.70 -10.92
C ILE A 487 8.63 -16.44 -11.65
N ALA A 488 8.94 -17.51 -12.39
CA ALA A 488 7.93 -18.33 -13.06
C ALA A 488 6.96 -18.98 -12.07
N MET A 489 7.45 -19.47 -10.92
CA MET A 489 6.61 -19.98 -9.83
C MET A 489 5.80 -18.87 -9.13
N GLU A 490 6.35 -17.66 -8.95
CA GLU A 490 5.59 -16.53 -8.39
C GLU A 490 4.45 -16.11 -9.32
N GLU A 491 4.70 -16.06 -10.63
CA GLU A 491 3.67 -15.80 -11.64
C GLU A 491 2.60 -16.92 -11.66
N PHE A 492 3.00 -18.19 -11.62
CA PHE A 492 2.09 -19.33 -11.53
C PHE A 492 1.22 -19.27 -10.26
N ASN A 493 1.83 -19.06 -9.09
CA ASN A 493 1.13 -18.94 -7.82
C ASN A 493 0.19 -17.72 -7.73
N GLY A 494 0.53 -16.63 -8.40
CA GLY A 494 -0.23 -15.38 -8.34
C GLY A 494 -1.45 -15.36 -9.26
N ASN A 495 -1.44 -16.11 -10.36
CA ASN A 495 -2.45 -16.02 -11.42
C ASN A 495 -3.39 -17.24 -11.52
N LEU A 496 -3.04 -18.38 -10.93
CA LEU A 496 -3.91 -19.58 -10.90
C LEU A 496 -4.47 -19.83 -9.48
N PRO A 497 -5.79 -19.69 -9.27
CA PRO A 497 -6.44 -20.13 -8.04
C PRO A 497 -6.59 -21.66 -8.03
N LEU A 498 -6.62 -22.25 -6.82
CA LEU A 498 -6.66 -23.71 -6.63
C LEU A 498 -7.91 -24.38 -7.23
N ASP A 499 -9.02 -23.63 -7.37
CA ASP A 499 -10.33 -24.16 -7.74
C ASP A 499 -10.63 -24.09 -9.25
N GLU A 500 -9.75 -23.49 -10.08
CA GLU A 500 -9.97 -23.28 -11.52
C GLU A 500 -9.18 -24.25 -12.43
N LEU A 501 -8.45 -25.23 -11.86
CA LEU A 501 -7.69 -26.26 -12.59
C LEU A 501 -8.63 -27.32 -13.19
N ALA A 502 -9.43 -26.94 -14.18
CA ALA A 502 -10.54 -27.74 -14.69
C ALA A 502 -10.51 -27.92 -16.22
N SER A 503 -10.31 -29.18 -16.63
CA SER A 503 -10.26 -29.70 -18.01
C SER A 503 -9.05 -29.31 -18.83
N SER A 504 -8.43 -30.32 -19.43
CA SER A 504 -7.13 -30.22 -20.10
C SER A 504 -7.11 -30.96 -21.43
N GLY A 505 -6.26 -30.47 -22.34
CA GLY A 505 -5.93 -31.15 -23.60
C GLY A 505 -4.76 -32.13 -23.41
N PRO A 506 -4.60 -33.15 -24.28
CA PRO A 506 -3.55 -34.15 -24.13
C PRO A 506 -2.11 -33.59 -24.13
N GLU A 507 -1.88 -32.41 -24.71
CA GLU A 507 -0.57 -31.75 -24.70
C GLU A 507 -0.22 -31.13 -23.32
N GLN A 508 -1.22 -30.75 -22.51
CA GLN A 508 -0.96 -30.15 -21.18
C GLN A 508 -0.44 -31.18 -20.18
N VAL A 509 -0.74 -32.47 -20.35
CA VAL A 509 -0.25 -33.56 -19.49
C VAL A 509 1.28 -33.55 -19.41
N GLU A 510 1.97 -33.35 -20.54
CA GLU A 510 3.43 -33.29 -20.54
C GLU A 510 3.95 -32.00 -19.90
N GLU A 511 3.31 -30.85 -20.17
CA GLU A 511 3.72 -29.55 -19.63
C GLU A 511 3.57 -29.47 -18.11
N VAL A 512 2.47 -29.98 -17.54
CA VAL A 512 2.22 -30.05 -16.10
C VAL A 512 3.28 -30.91 -15.41
N ASN A 513 3.56 -32.10 -15.95
CA ASN A 513 4.50 -33.04 -15.34
C ASN A 513 5.96 -32.55 -15.46
N ASN A 514 6.33 -31.93 -16.59
CA ASN A 514 7.65 -31.30 -16.75
C ASN A 514 7.81 -30.06 -15.84
N ALA A 515 6.75 -29.26 -15.65
CA ALA A 515 6.77 -28.15 -14.69
C ALA A 515 6.92 -28.66 -13.25
N MET A 516 6.20 -29.73 -12.90
CA MET A 516 6.30 -30.39 -11.59
C MET A 516 7.71 -30.91 -11.32
N GLU A 517 8.36 -31.56 -12.30
CA GLU A 517 9.76 -32.01 -12.20
C GLU A 517 10.73 -30.87 -11.86
N LEU A 518 10.68 -29.75 -12.60
CA LEU A 518 11.58 -28.62 -12.38
C LEU A 518 11.34 -27.91 -11.03
N VAL A 519 10.08 -27.82 -10.59
CA VAL A 519 9.77 -27.25 -9.26
C VAL A 519 10.26 -28.19 -8.15
N PHE A 520 10.21 -29.52 -8.34
CA PHE A 520 10.80 -30.48 -7.41
C PHE A 520 12.33 -30.42 -7.37
N GLU A 521 13.00 -30.27 -8.53
CA GLU A 521 14.45 -30.04 -8.58
C GLU A 521 14.83 -28.75 -7.86
N HIS A 522 14.07 -27.67 -8.06
CA HIS A 522 14.31 -26.42 -7.35
C HIS A 522 14.13 -26.58 -5.84
N LEU A 523 13.07 -27.27 -5.38
CA LEU A 523 12.89 -27.60 -3.95
C LEU A 523 14.10 -28.38 -3.40
N ALA A 524 14.62 -29.36 -4.15
CA ALA A 524 15.80 -30.11 -3.75
C ALA A 524 17.03 -29.19 -3.56
N THR A 525 17.28 -28.26 -4.49
CA THR A 525 18.38 -27.31 -4.37
C THR A 525 18.21 -26.37 -3.17
N LEU A 526 16.99 -25.91 -2.88
CA LEU A 526 16.71 -25.08 -1.70
C LEU A 526 16.91 -25.82 -0.38
N VAL A 527 16.49 -27.09 -0.29
CA VAL A 527 16.67 -27.93 0.91
C VAL A 527 18.16 -28.22 1.17
N ASP A 528 18.94 -28.49 0.12
CA ASP A 528 20.39 -28.67 0.24
C ASP A 528 21.11 -27.34 0.60
N ALA A 529 20.66 -26.20 0.06
CA ALA A 529 21.18 -24.89 0.46
C ALA A 529 20.85 -24.54 1.92
N LEU A 530 19.62 -24.82 2.38
CA LEU A 530 19.20 -24.68 3.79
C LEU A 530 20.09 -25.50 4.72
N ARG A 531 20.35 -26.78 4.38
CA ARG A 531 21.25 -27.67 5.14
C ARG A 531 22.68 -27.12 5.28
N ARG A 532 23.17 -26.38 4.28
CA ARG A 532 24.54 -25.85 4.24
C ARG A 532 24.70 -24.48 4.89
N TYR A 533 23.68 -23.62 4.80
CA TYR A 533 23.84 -22.19 5.10
C TYR A 533 22.84 -21.61 6.13
N GLY A 534 21.77 -22.32 6.49
CA GLY A 534 20.84 -21.94 7.59
C GLY A 534 19.95 -20.71 7.36
N ASP A 535 20.39 -19.74 6.55
CA ASP A 535 19.75 -18.43 6.35
C ASP A 535 19.10 -18.24 4.95
N THR A 536 19.04 -19.28 4.10
CA THR A 536 18.34 -19.18 2.80
C THR A 536 16.84 -18.92 2.98
N THR A 537 16.28 -18.06 2.12
CA THR A 537 15.08 -17.31 2.46
C THR A 537 13.84 -18.18 2.58
N SER A 538 13.05 -17.97 3.65
CA SER A 538 11.79 -18.68 3.85
C SER A 538 10.76 -18.39 2.75
N SER A 539 10.90 -17.26 2.03
CA SER A 539 10.11 -16.91 0.85
C SER A 539 10.26 -17.88 -0.31
N GLU A 540 11.50 -18.22 -0.72
CA GLU A 540 11.72 -19.12 -1.86
C GLU A 540 11.17 -20.52 -1.60
N LEU A 541 11.37 -21.03 -0.38
CA LEU A 541 10.79 -22.30 0.06
C LEU A 541 9.26 -22.28 0.04
N ILE A 542 8.63 -21.20 0.55
CA ILE A 542 7.16 -21.04 0.54
C ILE A 542 6.62 -20.95 -0.89
N THR A 543 7.23 -20.15 -1.77
CA THR A 543 6.84 -20.03 -3.19
C THR A 543 6.92 -21.39 -3.90
N THR A 544 7.99 -22.14 -3.66
CA THR A 544 8.20 -23.48 -4.26
C THR A 544 7.15 -24.48 -3.78
N LEU A 545 6.91 -24.54 -2.47
CA LEU A 545 5.87 -25.42 -1.90
C LEU A 545 4.45 -25.03 -2.37
N GLN A 546 4.17 -23.74 -2.52
CA GLN A 546 2.90 -23.26 -3.06
C GLN A 546 2.69 -23.63 -4.53
N ALA A 547 3.76 -23.63 -5.33
CA ALA A 547 3.70 -24.06 -6.73
C ALA A 547 3.50 -25.58 -6.82
N LEU A 548 4.19 -26.36 -6.00
CA LEU A 548 4.00 -27.82 -5.93
C LEU A 548 2.59 -28.21 -5.50
N VAL A 549 2.00 -27.55 -4.50
CA VAL A 549 0.63 -27.85 -4.06
C VAL A 549 -0.39 -27.56 -5.17
N ARG A 550 -0.21 -26.46 -5.92
CA ARG A 550 -1.06 -26.16 -7.09
C ARG A 550 -0.89 -27.20 -8.20
N LEU A 551 0.34 -27.51 -8.59
CA LEU A 551 0.63 -28.52 -9.62
C LEU A 551 0.10 -29.90 -9.20
N TYR A 552 0.25 -30.28 -7.92
CA TYR A 552 -0.29 -31.53 -7.36
C TYR A 552 -1.82 -31.65 -7.48
N HIS A 553 -2.54 -30.53 -7.40
CA HIS A 553 -4.00 -30.49 -7.52
C HIS A 553 -4.50 -30.43 -8.98
N HIS A 554 -3.61 -30.31 -9.97
CA HIS A 554 -3.98 -30.40 -11.38
C HIS A 554 -4.42 -31.84 -11.74
N PRO A 555 -5.52 -32.05 -12.48
CA PRO A 555 -6.06 -33.38 -12.77
C PRO A 555 -5.08 -34.34 -13.49
N ASP A 556 -4.17 -33.80 -14.31
CA ASP A 556 -3.17 -34.57 -15.07
C ASP A 556 -1.83 -34.78 -14.33
N ALA A 557 -1.70 -34.31 -13.09
CA ALA A 557 -0.47 -34.44 -12.33
C ALA A 557 -0.20 -35.92 -12.00
N CYS A 558 0.84 -36.48 -12.62
CA CYS A 558 1.21 -37.88 -12.49
C CYS A 558 2.65 -37.99 -11.98
N PHE A 559 2.79 -38.48 -10.75
CA PHE A 559 4.11 -38.82 -10.22
C PHE A 559 4.70 -40.00 -10.98
N LYS A 560 5.64 -39.73 -11.89
CA LYS A 560 6.56 -40.75 -12.40
C LYS A 560 7.27 -41.37 -11.19
N ASN A 561 7.41 -42.70 -11.16
CA ASN A 561 8.01 -43.41 -10.03
C ASN A 561 9.39 -42.82 -9.64
N GLU A 562 10.19 -42.38 -10.61
CA GLU A 562 11.51 -41.79 -10.40
C GLU A 562 11.48 -40.56 -9.47
N MET A 563 10.40 -39.78 -9.46
CA MET A 563 10.21 -38.64 -8.55
C MET A 563 9.97 -39.11 -7.10
N VAL A 564 9.13 -40.13 -6.92
CA VAL A 564 8.75 -40.66 -5.59
C VAL A 564 9.94 -41.27 -4.85
N TRP A 565 10.84 -41.92 -5.60
CA TRP A 565 12.06 -42.54 -5.06
C TRP A 565 13.27 -41.59 -5.01
N SER A 566 13.08 -40.29 -5.26
CA SER A 566 14.13 -39.30 -5.13
C SER A 566 14.75 -39.32 -3.71
N PRO A 567 16.08 -39.36 -3.56
CA PRO A 567 16.75 -39.28 -2.26
C PRO A 567 16.37 -38.05 -1.42
N VAL A 568 15.86 -37.01 -2.08
CA VAL A 568 15.36 -35.76 -1.50
C VAL A 568 14.05 -35.98 -0.74
N LEU A 569 13.11 -36.75 -1.31
CA LEU A 569 11.83 -37.05 -0.66
C LEU A 569 12.03 -37.92 0.58
N VAL A 570 12.90 -38.93 0.49
CA VAL A 570 13.34 -39.73 1.66
C VAL A 570 14.00 -38.85 2.73
N SER A 571 14.82 -37.88 2.31
CA SER A 571 15.45 -36.86 3.17
C SER A 571 14.47 -35.87 3.81
N LEU A 572 13.36 -35.55 3.14
CA LEU A 572 12.32 -34.66 3.65
C LEU A 572 11.43 -35.39 4.65
N CYS A 573 11.00 -36.61 4.35
CA CYS A 573 10.23 -37.43 5.30
C CYS A 573 11.02 -37.69 6.60
N THR A 574 12.33 -37.95 6.53
CA THR A 574 13.17 -38.10 7.73
C THR A 574 13.39 -36.80 8.50
N TYR A 575 13.21 -35.62 7.89
CA TYR A 575 13.37 -34.32 8.54
C TYR A 575 12.08 -33.75 9.14
N PHE A 576 10.91 -34.25 8.73
CA PHE A 576 9.60 -33.89 9.31
C PHE A 576 9.03 -34.95 10.28
N LEU A 577 9.64 -36.13 10.37
CA LEU A 577 9.31 -37.18 11.34
C LEU A 577 10.23 -37.17 12.59
N TYR A 578 11.11 -36.18 12.69
CA TYR A 578 11.97 -35.87 13.84
C TYR A 578 11.82 -34.39 14.22
#